data_AF-A0A822ISE6-F1
#
_entry.id   AF-A0A822ISE6-F1
#
_cell.length_a   1.000
_cell.length_b   1.000
_cell.length_c   1.000
_cell.angle_alpha   90.00
_cell.angle_beta   90.00
_cell.angle_gamma   90.00
#
_symmetry.space_group_name_H-M   'P 1'
#
loop_
_entity.id
_entity.type
_entity.pdbx_description
1 polymer ?
#
loop_
_entity_poly.entity_id
_entity_poly.type
_entity_poly.pdbx_seq_one_letter_code
_entity_poly.pdbx_strand_id
1 'polypeptide(L)'
;MKTLNDTSLIAPCGMNCGICMAYLRDKNKCSGCRGADVNKAVTRAKCKIKNCIIFQTSKAKYCFECEKFPCDNLKHLDKRYRTKYNMSMVKNLENIKNFGMITFLGTENQKWICSECGDTICVHKGYCYGCGKKK
;
A
#
# COMPACT_ATOMS: atom_id res chain seq x y z
N MET A 1 -13.19 -6.82 10.92
CA MET A 1 -11.92 -6.67 11.67
C MET A 1 -10.99 -5.75 10.89
N LYS A 2 -10.45 -4.70 11.54
CA LYS A 2 -9.67 -3.60 10.92
C LYS A 2 -8.38 -4.13 10.27
N THR A 3 -8.43 -4.38 8.96
CA THR A 3 -7.28 -4.84 8.16
C THR A 3 -6.18 -3.78 8.03
N LEU A 4 -6.42 -2.53 8.44
CA LEU A 4 -5.45 -1.44 8.33
C LEU A 4 -4.25 -1.55 9.26
N ASN A 5 -4.31 -2.42 10.28
CA ASN A 5 -3.19 -2.70 11.19
C ASN A 5 -2.41 -3.97 10.81
N ASP A 6 -2.75 -4.61 9.68
CA ASP A 6 -2.08 -5.82 9.23
C ASP A 6 -0.80 -5.48 8.47
N THR A 7 0.34 -5.78 9.08
CA THR A 7 1.67 -5.58 8.46
C THR A 7 1.85 -6.38 7.16
N SER A 8 1.14 -7.50 7.00
CA SER A 8 1.18 -8.32 5.79
C SER A 8 0.63 -7.59 4.55
N LEU A 9 -0.20 -6.57 4.76
CA LEU A 9 -0.77 -5.76 3.69
C LEU A 9 0.15 -4.61 3.27
N ILE A 10 1.24 -4.35 3.97
CA ILE A 10 2.19 -3.31 3.57
C ILE A 10 3.12 -3.85 2.49
N ALA A 11 2.91 -3.36 1.27
CA ALA A 11 3.68 -3.77 0.10
C ALA A 11 5.15 -3.36 0.22
N PRO A 12 6.06 -4.03 -0.52
CA PRO A 12 7.48 -3.64 -0.53
C PRO A 12 7.72 -2.18 -0.95
N CYS A 13 6.82 -1.59 -1.73
CA CYS A 13 6.89 -0.19 -2.16
C CYS A 13 6.29 0.82 -1.16
N GLY A 14 5.82 0.41 0.02
CA GLY A 14 5.21 1.31 1.02
C GLY A 14 3.70 1.56 0.82
N MET A 15 3.07 0.88 -0.13
CA MET A 15 1.62 0.91 -0.29
C MET A 15 0.95 0.08 0.81
N ASN A 16 0.05 0.69 1.57
CA ASN A 16 -0.90 -0.08 2.38
C ASN A 16 -1.95 -0.69 1.46
N CYS A 17 -1.90 -2.01 1.22
CA CYS A 17 -2.88 -2.64 0.35
C CYS A 17 -4.30 -2.60 0.94
N GLY A 18 -4.45 -2.43 2.24
CA GLY A 18 -5.74 -2.32 2.92
C GLY A 18 -6.61 -1.18 2.42
N ILE A 19 -6.02 -0.09 1.92
CA ILE A 19 -6.75 1.07 1.37
C ILE A 19 -6.92 1.01 -0.16
N CYS A 20 -6.43 -0.06 -0.80
CA CYS A 20 -6.47 -0.22 -2.25
C CYS A 20 -7.86 -0.64 -2.73
N MET A 21 -8.36 -0.02 -3.81
CA MET A 21 -9.66 -0.39 -4.41
C MET A 21 -9.74 -1.87 -4.78
N ALA A 22 -8.63 -2.43 -5.30
CA ALA A 22 -8.59 -3.83 -5.68
C ALA A 22 -8.62 -4.79 -4.49
N TYR A 23 -8.18 -4.34 -3.31
CA TYR A 23 -8.28 -5.09 -2.06
C TYR A 23 -9.66 -4.91 -1.41
N LEU A 24 -10.24 -3.72 -1.51
CA LEU A 24 -11.52 -3.41 -0.88
C LEU A 24 -12.72 -4.03 -1.60
N ARG A 25 -12.67 -4.21 -2.92
CA ARG A 25 -13.77 -4.81 -3.70
C ARG A 25 -14.16 -6.22 -3.25
N ASP A 26 -15.44 -6.54 -3.39
CA ASP A 26 -15.98 -7.87 -3.03
C ASP A 26 -15.63 -8.94 -4.07
N LYS A 27 -15.85 -8.63 -5.36
CA LYS A 27 -15.63 -9.59 -6.45
C LYS A 27 -14.17 -9.54 -6.92
N ASN A 28 -13.58 -10.72 -7.15
CA ASN A 28 -12.20 -10.89 -7.61
C ASN A 28 -11.20 -10.14 -6.71
N LYS A 29 -11.40 -10.17 -5.40
CA LYS A 29 -10.61 -9.42 -4.42
C LYS A 29 -9.12 -9.72 -4.54
N CYS A 30 -8.31 -8.68 -4.65
CA CYS A 30 -6.85 -8.77 -4.64
C CYS A 30 -6.38 -9.04 -3.20
N SER A 31 -5.60 -10.09 -2.96
CA SER A 31 -5.12 -10.49 -1.63
C SER A 31 -3.95 -9.64 -1.09
N GLY A 32 -3.78 -8.40 -1.58
CA GLY A 32 -2.63 -7.55 -1.25
C GLY A 32 -1.32 -7.99 -1.90
N CYS A 33 -0.33 -7.10 -1.96
CA CYS A 33 0.90 -7.31 -2.73
C CYS A 33 1.65 -8.59 -2.33
N ARG A 34 1.70 -8.88 -1.02
CA ARG A 34 2.37 -10.04 -0.43
C ARG A 34 1.54 -11.33 -0.42
N GLY A 35 0.25 -11.30 -0.76
CA GLY A 35 -0.59 -12.50 -0.84
C GLY A 35 -0.46 -13.27 -2.16
N ALA A 36 -1.29 -14.30 -2.37
CA ALA A 36 -1.31 -15.12 -3.59
C ALA A 36 -1.71 -14.33 -4.86
N ASP A 37 -1.22 -14.73 -6.03
CA ASP A 37 -1.48 -14.00 -7.28
C ASP A 37 -2.80 -14.35 -7.98
N VAL A 38 -3.52 -15.39 -7.52
CA VAL A 38 -4.72 -15.98 -8.17
C VAL A 38 -5.77 -14.95 -8.61
N ASN A 39 -6.06 -13.93 -7.79
CA ASN A 39 -7.06 -12.89 -8.09
C ASN A 39 -6.45 -11.51 -8.38
N LYS A 40 -5.13 -11.44 -8.59
CA LYS A 40 -4.46 -10.19 -8.92
C LYS A 40 -4.50 -9.98 -10.43
N ALA A 41 -4.73 -8.73 -10.85
CA ALA A 41 -4.50 -8.42 -12.26
C ALA A 41 -3.02 -8.61 -12.61
N VAL A 42 -2.77 -8.93 -13.88
CA VAL A 42 -1.43 -9.18 -14.43
C VAL A 42 -0.45 -8.05 -14.10
N THR A 43 -0.90 -6.79 -14.12
CA THR A 43 -0.07 -5.62 -13.79
C THR A 43 0.44 -5.61 -12.34
N ARG A 44 -0.29 -6.23 -11.41
CA ARG A 44 0.10 -6.38 -10.00
C ARG A 44 0.90 -7.66 -9.77
N ALA A 45 0.53 -8.76 -10.42
CA ALA A 45 1.25 -10.03 -10.34
C ALA A 45 2.69 -9.89 -10.89
N LYS A 46 2.84 -9.22 -12.04
CA LYS A 46 4.12 -8.97 -12.74
C LYS A 46 4.76 -7.61 -12.37
N CYS A 47 4.40 -7.01 -11.24
CA CYS A 47 4.94 -5.71 -10.85
C CYS A 47 6.46 -5.75 -10.67
N LYS A 48 7.19 -4.88 -11.38
CA LYS A 48 8.67 -4.78 -11.33
C LYS A 48 9.22 -4.52 -9.92
N ILE A 49 8.48 -3.79 -9.08
CA ILE A 49 8.91 -3.55 -7.69
C ILE A 49 8.65 -4.79 -6.84
N LYS A 50 7.44 -5.36 -6.88
CA LYS A 50 7.10 -6.59 -6.13
C LYS A 50 8.10 -7.72 -6.42
N ASN A 51 8.43 -7.91 -7.68
CA ASN A 51 9.31 -8.99 -8.15
C ASN A 51 10.77 -8.55 -8.29
N CYS A 52 11.16 -7.42 -7.69
CA CYS A 52 12.53 -6.93 -7.75
C CYS A 52 13.51 -8.00 -7.22
N ILE A 53 14.63 -8.17 -7.92
CA ILE A 53 15.63 -9.21 -7.60
C ILE A 53 16.14 -9.12 -6.16
N ILE A 54 16.20 -7.91 -5.59
CA ILE A 54 16.68 -7.71 -4.21
C ILE A 54 15.85 -8.46 -3.17
N PHE A 55 14.55 -8.68 -3.42
CA PHE A 55 13.69 -9.44 -2.51
C PHE A 55 13.90 -10.96 -2.61
N GLN A 56 14.65 -11.40 -3.61
CA GLN A 56 15.01 -12.81 -3.83
C GLN A 56 16.46 -13.08 -3.40
N THR A 57 17.36 -12.12 -3.59
CA THR A 57 18.80 -12.27 -3.32
C THR A 57 19.24 -11.72 -1.97
N SER A 58 18.35 -11.08 -1.21
CA SER A 58 18.65 -10.53 0.10
C SER A 58 17.50 -10.73 1.08
N LYS A 59 17.72 -10.37 2.35
CA LYS A 59 16.67 -10.37 3.40
C LYS A 59 15.79 -9.12 3.38
N ALA A 60 15.95 -8.23 2.40
CA ALA A 60 15.14 -7.03 2.27
C ALA A 60 13.66 -7.39 2.17
N LYS A 61 12.82 -6.63 2.87
CA LYS A 61 11.36 -6.71 2.84
C LYS A 61 10.75 -5.48 2.18
N TYR A 62 11.42 -4.34 2.24
CA TYR A 62 10.95 -3.05 1.76
C TYR A 62 11.99 -2.36 0.88
N CYS A 63 11.53 -1.47 0.00
CA CYS A 63 12.42 -0.78 -0.91
C CYS A 63 13.42 0.14 -0.19
N PHE A 64 13.13 0.62 1.02
CA PHE A 64 14.07 1.49 1.77
C PHE A 64 15.33 0.77 2.25
N GLU A 65 15.36 -0.57 2.18
CA GLU A 65 16.53 -1.40 2.51
C GLU A 65 17.46 -1.57 1.30
N CYS A 66 17.07 -1.07 0.13
CA CYS A 66 17.91 -1.06 -1.06
C CYS A 66 18.84 0.17 -1.04
N GLU A 67 20.12 -0.02 -1.34
CA GLU A 67 21.11 1.07 -1.47
C GLU A 67 20.71 2.11 -2.52
N LYS A 68 19.99 1.69 -3.56
CA LYS A 68 19.50 2.58 -4.63
C LYS A 68 18.19 3.30 -4.26
N PHE A 69 17.75 3.25 -3.01
CA PHE A 69 16.50 3.88 -2.59
C PHE A 69 16.60 5.41 -2.56
N PRO A 70 15.60 6.15 -3.10
CA PRO A 70 14.51 5.67 -3.96
C PRO A 70 14.98 5.45 -5.41
N CYS A 71 14.77 4.26 -5.96
CA CYS A 71 15.16 3.95 -7.34
C CYS A 71 14.12 4.45 -8.35
N ASP A 72 14.45 4.46 -9.64
CA ASP A 72 13.59 5.05 -10.68
C ASP A 72 12.21 4.40 -10.79
N ASN A 73 12.13 3.08 -10.65
CA ASN A 73 10.84 2.36 -10.61
C ASN A 73 9.95 2.88 -9.48
N LEU A 74 10.53 3.11 -8.29
CA LEU A 74 9.80 3.61 -7.14
C LEU A 74 9.45 5.10 -7.30
N LYS A 75 10.39 5.94 -7.77
CA LYS A 75 10.14 7.36 -8.07
C LYS A 75 9.01 7.54 -9.06
N HIS A 76 8.94 6.70 -10.10
CA HIS A 76 7.86 6.71 -11.08
C HIS A 76 6.50 6.35 -10.44
N LEU A 77 6.47 5.28 -9.64
CA LEU A 77 5.27 4.89 -8.88
C LEU A 77 4.81 6.02 -7.95
N ASP A 78 5.74 6.58 -7.20
CA ASP A 78 5.52 7.66 -6.24
C ASP A 78 4.97 8.92 -6.91
N LYS A 79 5.58 9.37 -8.02
CA LYS A 79 5.07 10.50 -8.81
C LYS A 79 3.62 10.29 -9.21
N ARG A 80 3.27 9.12 -9.74
CA ARG A 80 1.89 8.78 -10.10
C ARG A 80 0.93 8.83 -8.90
N TYR A 81 1.34 8.30 -7.76
CA TYR A 81 0.48 8.27 -6.57
C TYR A 81 0.29 9.66 -5.95
N ARG A 82 1.33 10.49 -5.94
CA ARG A 82 1.21 11.88 -5.49
C ARG A 82 0.27 12.67 -6.39
N THR A 83 0.42 12.57 -7.70
CA THR A 83 -0.39 13.35 -8.64
C THR A 83 -1.84 12.87 -8.73
N LYS A 84 -2.10 11.57 -8.60
CA LYS A 84 -3.46 11.02 -8.76
C LYS A 84 -4.22 10.83 -7.45
N TYR A 85 -3.52 10.58 -6.35
CA TYR A 85 -4.13 10.07 -5.11
C TYR A 85 -3.66 10.80 -3.85
N ASN A 86 -2.88 11.88 -4.00
CA ASN A 86 -2.34 12.67 -2.89
C ASN A 86 -1.65 11.83 -1.79
N MET A 87 -0.91 10.80 -2.22
CA MET A 87 -0.17 9.91 -1.32
C MET A 87 1.22 9.63 -1.90
N SER A 88 2.24 9.58 -1.05
CA SER A 88 3.62 9.28 -1.46
C SER A 88 4.08 7.93 -0.95
N MET A 89 4.54 7.09 -1.87
CA MET A 89 5.15 5.79 -1.56
C MET A 89 6.50 5.96 -0.89
N VAL A 90 7.29 6.93 -1.37
CA VAL A 90 8.60 7.25 -0.78
C VAL A 90 8.41 7.75 0.64
N LYS A 91 7.46 8.68 0.88
CA LYS A 91 7.19 9.17 2.23
C LYS A 91 6.69 8.07 3.16
N ASN A 92 5.86 7.15 2.68
CA ASN A 92 5.43 6.00 3.47
C ASN A 92 6.62 5.13 3.89
N LEU A 93 7.53 4.83 2.96
CA LEU A 93 8.74 4.05 3.24
C LEU A 93 9.70 4.79 4.19
N GLU A 94 9.87 6.11 4.04
CA GLU A 94 10.65 6.93 4.98
C GLU A 94 10.04 6.88 6.39
N ASN A 95 8.71 6.97 6.50
CA ASN A 95 8.04 6.87 7.80
C ASN A 95 8.26 5.50 8.45
N ILE A 96 8.15 4.42 7.68
CA ILE A 96 8.43 3.07 8.19
C ILE A 96 9.88 2.93 8.63
N LYS A 97 10.83 3.47 7.84
CA LYS A 97 12.27 3.44 8.16
C LYS A 97 12.60 4.22 9.44
N ASN A 98 12.05 5.43 9.59
CA ASN A 98 12.46 6.35 10.65
C ASN A 98 11.67 6.15 11.95
N PHE A 99 10.41 5.73 11.86
CA PHE A 99 9.51 5.65 13.02
C PHE A 99 8.93 4.25 13.27
N GLY A 100 9.26 3.29 12.41
CA GLY A 100 8.80 1.91 12.53
C GLY A 100 7.40 1.67 12.00
N MET A 101 7.07 0.39 11.84
CA MET A 101 5.81 -0.09 11.27
C MET A 101 4.59 0.27 12.12
N ILE A 102 4.70 0.15 13.45
CA ILE A 102 3.58 0.41 14.37
C ILE A 102 3.11 1.87 14.24
N THR A 103 4.06 2.81 14.29
CA THR A 103 3.78 4.25 14.11
C THR A 103 3.15 4.52 12.75
N PHE A 104 3.72 3.96 11.68
CA PHE A 104 3.16 4.10 10.33
C PHE A 104 1.71 3.63 10.26
N LEU A 105 1.40 2.43 10.75
CA LEU A 105 0.03 1.89 10.76
C LEU A 105 -0.91 2.75 11.60
N GLY A 106 -0.47 3.27 12.74
CA GLY A 106 -1.25 4.22 13.54
C GLY A 106 -1.64 5.45 12.74
N THR A 107 -0.71 6.05 12.00
CA THR A 107 -1.00 7.21 11.14
C THR A 107 -1.89 6.86 9.95
N GLU A 108 -1.72 5.69 9.34
CA GLU A 108 -2.58 5.22 8.24
C GLU A 108 -4.00 4.98 8.73
N ASN A 109 -4.16 4.39 9.92
CA ASN A 109 -5.45 4.12 10.52
C ASN A 109 -6.24 5.41 10.78
N GLN A 110 -5.58 6.46 11.29
CA GLN A 110 -6.19 7.78 11.47
C GLN A 110 -6.59 8.41 10.13
N LYS A 111 -5.76 8.26 9.10
CA LYS A 111 -6.00 8.86 7.78
C LYS A 111 -7.10 8.17 6.98
N TRP A 112 -7.27 6.87 7.15
CA TRP A 112 -8.03 6.04 6.20
C TRP A 112 -9.21 5.30 6.83
N ILE A 113 -9.54 5.56 8.10
CA ILE A 113 -10.81 5.16 8.70
C ILE A 113 -11.85 6.26 8.49
N CYS A 114 -13.06 5.87 8.09
CA CYS A 114 -14.22 6.74 8.03
C CYS A 114 -14.71 7.08 9.44
N SER A 115 -14.87 8.37 9.73
CA SER A 115 -15.40 8.86 11.01
C SER A 115 -16.84 8.43 11.28
N GLU A 116 -17.64 8.20 10.25
CA GLU A 116 -19.08 7.90 10.39
C GLU A 116 -19.36 6.43 10.70
N CYS A 117 -18.70 5.52 9.99
CA CYS A 117 -19.02 4.09 10.06
C CYS A 117 -17.83 3.21 10.45
N GLY A 118 -16.64 3.79 10.62
CA GLY A 118 -15.44 3.06 11.01
C GLY A 118 -14.81 2.20 9.90
N ASP A 119 -15.41 2.15 8.71
CA ASP A 119 -14.88 1.38 7.58
C ASP A 119 -13.80 2.14 6.79
N THR A 120 -13.11 1.45 5.89
CA THR A 120 -11.93 1.95 5.18
C THR A 120 -12.30 2.92 4.07
N ILE A 121 -11.58 4.02 4.02
CA ILE A 121 -11.60 4.99 2.93
C ILE A 121 -10.63 4.53 1.84
N CYS A 122 -11.15 4.39 0.62
CA CYS A 122 -10.37 3.95 -0.53
C CYS A 122 -9.49 5.08 -1.08
N VAL A 123 -8.16 4.87 -1.12
CA VAL A 123 -7.21 5.89 -1.62
C VAL A 123 -7.40 6.25 -3.08
N HIS A 124 -7.94 5.33 -3.89
CA HIS A 124 -8.10 5.54 -5.34
C HIS A 124 -9.40 6.23 -5.70
N LYS A 125 -10.39 6.23 -4.78
CA LYS A 125 -11.73 6.78 -5.04
C LYS A 125 -12.05 7.98 -4.14
N GLY A 126 -11.39 8.11 -3.00
CA GLY A 126 -11.68 9.18 -2.03
C GLY A 126 -13.02 9.02 -1.33
N TYR A 127 -13.59 7.82 -1.26
CA TYR A 127 -14.81 7.53 -0.49
C TYR A 127 -14.64 6.32 0.43
N CYS A 128 -15.46 6.25 1.46
CA CYS A 128 -15.60 5.11 2.35
C CYS A 128 -16.29 3.93 1.64
N TYR A 129 -15.72 2.74 1.74
CA TYR A 129 -16.29 1.54 1.09
C TYR A 129 -17.58 1.04 1.75
N GLY A 130 -17.76 1.33 3.04
CA GLY A 130 -18.95 0.92 3.81
C GLY A 130 -20.16 1.84 3.62
N CYS A 131 -19.97 3.16 3.72
CA CYS A 131 -21.09 4.12 3.68
C CYS A 131 -21.08 5.06 2.46
N GLY A 132 -20.07 5.00 1.59
CA GLY A 132 -19.98 5.85 0.39
C GLY A 132 -19.64 7.32 0.65
N LYS A 133 -19.49 7.76 1.91
CA LYS A 133 -19.13 9.14 2.24
C LYS A 133 -17.76 9.50 1.67
N LYS A 134 -17.65 10.66 1.03
CA LYS A 134 -16.37 11.20 0.53
C LYS A 134 -15.46 11.61 1.69
N LYS A 135 -14.16 11.39 1.51
CA LYS A 135 -13.11 11.85 2.41
C LYS A 135 -12.94 13.36 2.33
#